data_AF-A0A670Y3M2-F1
#
_entry.id   AF-A0A670Y3M2-F1
#
_cell.length_a   1.000
_cell.length_b   1.000
_cell.length_c   1.000
_cell.angle_alpha   90.00
_cell.angle_beta   90.00
_cell.angle_gamma   90.00
#
_symmetry.space_group_name_H-M   'P 1'
#
loop_
_entity.id
_entity.type
_entity.pdbx_description
1 polymer ?
#
loop_
_entity_poly.entity_id
_entity_poly.type
_entity_poly.pdbx_seq_one_letter_code
_entity_poly.pdbx_strand_id
1 'polypeptide(L)'
;MGNFKGHALPGSFFLLFGLWWSVKYPFRYLCQKRKNIYLGSKAGFQRLEFIEGIIKIVFALIGMMGEQFVPDGPHLKLYNNEKKQWNYLMNWQHATMYLFYGISGLVDIVTHSTNVLPEALDRMMLSLAVFMEGFLFYYHIHGRSMLDFHVHQLLLITVFGGALCIFLEVFFHNSIVLEMFRTSLCILHGSWLWQIGFVLYPPSGSTEWNQEDHNNIMFLTMCYCWHYAITLLIMAVNYTLVSCFYGNTYKLSIITPLPLHLYFKTLCH
;
A
#
# COMPACT_ATOMS: atom_id res chain seq x y z
N MET A 1 15.35 2.74 -7.80
CA MET A 1 15.73 3.12 -9.19
C MET A 1 15.56 1.95 -10.15
N GLY A 2 15.39 2.23 -11.44
CA GLY A 2 15.08 1.28 -12.54
C GLY A 2 15.92 0.01 -12.54
N ASN A 3 15.55 -0.92 -11.69
CA ASN A 3 16.12 -2.23 -11.49
C ASN A 3 15.07 -3.06 -10.75
N PHE A 4 15.31 -4.37 -10.65
CA PHE A 4 14.38 -5.29 -10.01
C PHE A 4 14.05 -4.89 -8.56
N LYS A 5 15.07 -4.58 -7.74
CA LYS A 5 14.88 -4.23 -6.32
C LYS A 5 14.06 -2.96 -6.14
N GLY A 6 14.24 -1.98 -7.03
CA GLY A 6 13.50 -0.73 -7.05
C GLY A 6 12.00 -0.90 -7.29
N HIS A 7 11.56 -2.04 -7.83
CA HIS A 7 10.15 -2.38 -8.00
C HIS A 7 9.67 -3.39 -6.96
N ALA A 8 10.47 -4.43 -6.69
CA ALA A 8 10.12 -5.48 -5.74
C ALA A 8 9.99 -4.97 -4.30
N LEU A 9 10.82 -4.01 -3.88
CA LEU A 9 10.77 -3.46 -2.53
C LEU A 9 9.46 -2.68 -2.26
N PRO A 10 9.11 -1.62 -3.03
CA PRO A 10 7.81 -0.95 -2.85
C PRO A 10 6.64 -1.91 -3.10
N GLY A 11 6.77 -2.81 -4.08
CA GLY A 11 5.74 -3.83 -4.35
C GLY A 11 5.45 -4.72 -3.14
N SER A 12 6.49 -5.12 -2.42
CA SER A 12 6.35 -5.90 -1.18
C SER A 12 5.66 -5.11 -0.08
N PHE A 13 5.96 -3.82 0.09
CA PHE A 13 5.28 -2.99 1.09
C PHE A 13 3.77 -2.85 0.80
N PHE A 14 3.40 -2.55 -0.45
CA PHE A 14 1.99 -2.50 -0.84
C PHE A 14 1.29 -3.85 -0.67
N LEU A 15 1.94 -4.97 -1.00
CA LEU A 15 1.39 -6.30 -0.73
C LEU A 15 1.17 -6.55 0.77
N LEU A 16 2.14 -6.22 1.62
CA LEU A 16 2.01 -6.42 3.07
C LEU A 16 0.87 -5.59 3.65
N PHE A 17 0.78 -4.31 3.29
CA PHE A 17 -0.33 -3.44 3.72
C PHE A 17 -1.67 -3.93 3.17
N GLY A 18 -1.74 -4.30 1.89
CA GLY A 18 -2.95 -4.83 1.27
C GLY A 18 -3.43 -6.13 1.93
N LEU A 19 -2.53 -7.09 2.17
CA LEU A 19 -2.86 -8.35 2.85
C LEU A 19 -3.30 -8.10 4.30
N TRP A 20 -2.59 -7.24 5.02
CA TRP A 20 -2.99 -6.82 6.37
C TRP A 20 -4.39 -6.21 6.39
N TRP A 21 -4.67 -5.26 5.49
CA TRP A 21 -5.97 -4.60 5.36
C TRP A 21 -7.08 -5.58 4.96
N SER A 22 -6.77 -6.60 4.16
CA SER A 22 -7.74 -7.63 3.75
C SER A 22 -8.24 -8.51 4.90
N VAL A 23 -7.52 -8.51 6.02
CA VAL A 23 -7.92 -9.16 7.27
C VAL A 23 -8.51 -8.14 8.24
N LYS A 24 -7.85 -6.98 8.41
CA LYS A 24 -8.24 -5.92 9.35
C LYS A 24 -9.67 -5.44 9.11
N TYR A 25 -10.04 -5.12 7.87
CA TYR A 25 -11.34 -4.52 7.58
C TYR A 25 -12.53 -5.46 7.75
N PRO A 26 -12.50 -6.70 7.22
CA PRO A 26 -13.55 -7.67 7.51
C PRO A 26 -13.71 -7.92 9.01
N PHE A 27 -12.60 -8.03 9.75
CA PHE A 27 -12.64 -8.24 11.20
C PHE A 27 -13.31 -7.07 11.92
N ARG A 28 -12.92 -5.83 11.60
CA ARG A 28 -13.53 -4.60 12.12
C ARG A 28 -15.03 -4.55 11.83
N TYR A 29 -15.42 -4.84 10.59
CA TYR A 29 -16.83 -4.85 10.17
C TYR A 29 -17.65 -5.88 10.96
N LEU A 30 -17.14 -7.09 11.17
CA LEU A 30 -17.85 -8.14 11.92
C LEU A 30 -17.98 -7.81 13.42
N CYS A 31 -16.94 -7.22 14.03
CA CYS A 31 -16.99 -6.73 15.40
C CYS A 31 -18.09 -5.68 15.58
N GLN A 32 -18.16 -4.70 14.68
CA GLN A 32 -19.18 -3.65 14.70
C GLN A 32 -20.59 -4.19 14.46
N LYS A 33 -20.76 -5.05 13.43
CA LYS A 33 -22.06 -5.61 13.05
C LYS A 33 -22.70 -6.43 14.16
N ARG A 34 -21.91 -7.19 14.94
CA ARG A 34 -22.43 -8.03 16.04
C ARG A 34 -22.39 -7.36 17.42
N LYS A 35 -22.07 -6.06 17.50
CA LYS A 35 -21.95 -5.28 18.75
C LYS A 35 -21.13 -5.98 19.84
N ASN A 36 -20.09 -6.75 19.46
CA ASN A 36 -19.30 -7.50 20.42
C ASN A 36 -18.11 -6.66 20.91
N ILE A 37 -18.22 -6.16 22.14
CA ILE A 37 -17.22 -5.31 22.79
C ILE A 37 -15.93 -6.07 23.12
N TYR A 38 -16.01 -7.40 23.30
CA TYR A 38 -14.88 -8.22 23.77
C TYR A 38 -13.83 -8.49 22.68
N LEU A 39 -14.24 -8.59 21.40
CA LEU A 39 -13.32 -8.86 20.30
C LEU A 39 -12.80 -7.60 19.58
N GLY A 40 -13.51 -6.48 19.70
CA GLY A 40 -13.16 -5.25 19.00
C GLY A 40 -13.42 -4.02 19.85
N SER A 41 -12.42 -3.57 20.61
CA SER A 41 -12.49 -2.32 21.33
C SER A 41 -12.09 -1.15 20.42
N LYS A 42 -12.75 0.02 20.57
CA LYS A 42 -12.39 1.26 19.86
C LYS A 42 -10.90 1.60 20.07
N ALA A 43 -10.42 1.44 21.30
CA ALA A 43 -9.02 1.65 21.66
C ALA A 43 -8.06 0.68 20.96
N GLY A 44 -8.46 -0.58 20.76
CA GLY A 44 -7.66 -1.57 20.02
C GLY A 44 -7.48 -1.17 18.56
N PHE A 45 -8.55 -0.76 17.88
CA PHE A 45 -8.45 -0.27 16.50
C PHE A 45 -7.65 1.03 16.39
N GLN A 46 -7.81 1.97 17.33
CA GLN A 46 -6.98 3.18 17.37
C GLN A 46 -5.49 2.86 17.53
N ARG A 47 -5.13 1.87 18.35
CA ARG A 47 -3.73 1.40 18.48
C ARG A 47 -3.20 0.83 17.17
N LEU A 48 -4.01 0.07 16.42
CA LEU A 48 -3.60 -0.46 15.13
C LEU A 48 -3.34 0.66 14.11
N GLU A 49 -4.23 1.64 14.00
CA GLU A 49 -4.01 2.78 13.09
C GLU A 49 -2.78 3.62 13.52
N PHE A 50 -2.55 3.78 14.82
CA PHE A 50 -1.33 4.43 15.35
C PHE A 50 -0.05 3.67 14.96
N ILE A 51 -0.05 2.33 15.09
CA ILE A 51 1.09 1.49 14.69
C ILE A 51 1.30 1.57 13.17
N GLU A 52 0.22 1.56 12.38
CA GLU A 52 0.32 1.76 10.92
C GLU A 52 0.97 3.10 10.57
N GLY A 53 0.62 4.17 11.30
CA GLY A 53 1.27 5.47 11.16
C GLY A 53 2.77 5.42 11.43
N ILE A 54 3.21 4.73 12.49
CA ILE A 54 4.64 4.50 12.78
C ILE A 54 5.31 3.75 11.64
N ILE A 55 4.70 2.65 11.17
CA ILE A 55 5.26 1.83 10.09
C ILE A 55 5.43 2.66 8.81
N LYS A 56 4.43 3.49 8.45
CA LYS A 56 4.52 4.41 7.31
C LYS A 56 5.70 5.37 7.44
N ILE A 57 5.88 6.00 8.60
CA ILE A 57 7.01 6.92 8.84
C ILE A 57 8.35 6.18 8.72
N VAL A 58 8.48 5.02 9.36
CA VAL A 58 9.72 4.24 9.33
C VAL A 58 10.09 3.86 7.90
N PHE A 59 9.14 3.35 7.12
CA PHE A 59 9.39 3.00 5.72
C PHE A 59 9.65 4.21 4.83
N ALA A 60 8.95 5.33 5.05
CA ALA A 60 9.23 6.58 4.36
C ALA A 60 10.67 7.07 4.63
N LEU A 61 11.11 7.03 5.89
CA LEU A 61 12.47 7.40 6.27
C LEU A 61 13.51 6.47 5.64
N ILE A 62 13.31 5.15 5.70
CA ILE A 62 14.19 4.17 5.06
C ILE A 62 14.27 4.41 3.55
N GLY A 63 13.12 4.65 2.90
CA GLY A 63 13.04 4.95 1.46
C GLY A 63 13.79 6.24 1.10
N MET A 64 13.55 7.33 1.83
CA MET A 64 14.28 8.59 1.63
C MET A 64 15.79 8.43 1.85
N MET A 65 16.20 7.71 2.91
CA MET A 65 17.61 7.45 3.17
C MET A 65 18.24 6.61 2.06
N GLY A 66 17.55 5.58 1.60
CA GLY A 66 18.00 4.73 0.49
C GLY A 66 18.10 5.47 -0.84
N GLU A 67 17.20 6.42 -1.12
CA GLU A 67 17.29 7.22 -2.34
C GLU A 67 18.35 8.32 -2.25
N GLN A 68 18.61 8.88 -1.05
CA GLN A 68 19.54 10.00 -0.89
C GLN A 68 21.00 9.59 -0.63
N PHE A 69 21.22 8.51 0.11
CA PHE A 69 22.54 8.19 0.70
C PHE A 69 23.11 6.83 0.29
N VAL A 70 22.56 6.16 -0.71
CA VAL A 70 23.30 5.08 -1.39
C VAL A 70 24.63 5.61 -1.93
N PRO A 71 25.67 4.77 -2.11
CA PRO A 71 27.00 5.23 -2.53
C PRO A 71 26.97 6.18 -3.73
N ASP A 72 26.17 5.85 -4.74
CA ASP A 72 25.98 6.64 -5.97
C ASP A 72 24.78 7.59 -5.92
N GLY A 73 24.32 7.97 -4.73
CA GLY A 73 23.15 8.83 -4.53
C GLY A 73 23.44 10.34 -4.66
N PRO A 74 22.39 11.18 -4.60
CA PRO A 74 22.52 12.64 -4.63
C PRO A 74 23.19 13.25 -3.40
N HIS A 75 23.20 12.58 -2.24
CA HIS A 75 23.75 13.07 -0.97
C HIS A 75 23.27 14.49 -0.63
N LEU A 76 21.95 14.73 -0.74
CA LEU A 76 21.26 16.02 -0.54
C LEU A 76 21.67 17.15 -1.51
N LYS A 77 22.42 16.85 -2.57
CA LYS A 77 22.76 17.82 -3.63
C LYS A 77 21.76 17.69 -4.78
N LEU A 78 20.80 18.60 -4.84
CA LEU A 78 19.78 18.64 -5.91
C LEU A 78 20.32 19.14 -7.25
N TYR A 79 21.22 20.12 -7.21
CA TYR A 79 21.73 20.78 -8.41
C TYR A 79 23.26 20.83 -8.37
N ASN A 80 23.89 20.50 -9.51
CA ASN A 80 25.32 20.65 -9.68
C ASN A 80 25.59 22.00 -10.36
N ASN A 81 26.05 22.97 -9.58
CA ASN A 81 26.36 24.32 -10.07
C ASN A 81 27.52 24.35 -11.07
N GLU A 82 28.51 23.46 -10.94
CA GLU A 82 29.66 23.40 -11.83
C GLU A 82 29.26 22.91 -13.22
N LYS A 83 28.46 21.84 -13.26
CA LYS A 83 27.97 21.22 -14.51
C LYS A 83 26.67 21.85 -15.03
N LYS A 84 26.09 22.81 -14.31
CA LYS A 84 24.82 23.48 -14.60
C LYS A 84 23.69 22.49 -14.96
N GLN A 85 23.56 21.43 -14.18
CA GLN A 85 22.57 20.38 -14.41
C GLN A 85 21.99 19.85 -13.10
N TRP A 86 20.78 19.31 -13.17
CA TRP A 86 20.15 18.61 -12.07
C TRP A 86 20.87 17.30 -11.75
N ASN A 87 20.91 16.95 -10.46
CA ASN A 87 21.61 15.77 -9.98
C ASN A 87 20.60 14.72 -9.52
N TYR A 88 20.58 13.55 -10.16
CA TYR A 88 19.77 12.40 -9.73
C TYR A 88 18.28 12.72 -9.50
N LEU A 89 17.65 13.46 -10.42
CA LEU A 89 16.22 13.87 -10.30
C LEU A 89 15.28 12.71 -10.02
N MET A 90 15.62 11.52 -10.52
CA MET A 90 14.87 10.31 -10.30
C MET A 90 14.79 9.93 -8.81
N ASN A 91 15.93 9.94 -8.12
CA ASN A 91 15.98 9.70 -6.67
C ASN A 91 15.22 10.78 -5.90
N TRP A 92 15.28 12.03 -6.37
CA TRP A 92 14.53 13.13 -5.76
C TRP A 92 13.02 12.94 -5.89
N GLN A 93 12.52 12.51 -7.05
CA GLN A 93 11.09 12.18 -7.21
C GLN A 93 10.66 11.07 -6.25
N HIS A 94 11.43 9.99 -6.12
CA HIS A 94 11.12 8.94 -5.15
C HIS A 94 11.20 9.44 -3.70
N ALA A 95 12.21 10.25 -3.35
CA ALA A 95 12.32 10.84 -2.02
C ALA A 95 11.11 11.75 -1.70
N THR A 96 10.62 12.52 -2.68
CA THR A 96 9.39 13.31 -2.56
C THR A 96 8.17 12.41 -2.37
N MET A 97 8.05 11.32 -3.12
CA MET A 97 6.98 10.34 -2.93
C MET A 97 6.98 9.77 -1.50
N TYR A 98 8.13 9.32 -1.00
CA TYR A 98 8.27 8.81 0.38
C TYR A 98 7.93 9.88 1.42
N LEU A 99 8.32 11.14 1.20
CA LEU A 99 7.98 12.25 2.09
C LEU A 99 6.45 12.36 2.31
N PHE A 100 5.65 12.29 1.25
CA PHE A 100 4.19 12.36 1.39
C PHE A 100 3.60 11.16 2.16
N TYR A 101 4.14 9.96 1.96
CA TYR A 101 3.77 8.80 2.77
C TYR A 101 4.16 8.96 4.25
N GLY A 102 5.32 9.58 4.53
CA GLY A 102 5.74 9.94 5.88
C GLY A 102 4.81 10.95 6.54
N ILE A 103 4.37 11.99 5.80
CA ILE A 103 3.38 12.97 6.28
C ILE A 103 2.04 12.27 6.57
N SER A 104 1.58 11.35 5.71
CA SER A 104 0.38 10.54 5.99
C SER A 104 0.54 9.75 7.28
N GLY A 105 1.67 9.08 7.49
CA GLY A 105 1.91 8.34 8.74
C GLY A 105 1.93 9.23 9.99
N LEU A 106 2.46 10.45 9.88
CA LEU A 106 2.41 11.43 10.97
C LEU A 106 0.98 11.83 11.31
N VAL A 107 0.16 12.07 10.28
CA VAL A 107 -1.25 12.44 10.46
C VAL A 107 -2.03 11.29 11.09
N ASP A 108 -1.77 10.03 10.72
CA ASP A 108 -2.37 8.86 11.37
C ASP A 108 -2.03 8.83 12.87
N ILE A 109 -0.75 9.00 13.23
CA ILE A 109 -0.31 9.04 14.62
C ILE A 109 -1.05 10.12 15.40
N VAL A 110 -1.08 11.36 14.90
CA VAL A 110 -1.71 12.48 15.62
C VAL A 110 -3.21 12.28 15.73
N THR A 111 -3.87 11.79 14.68
CA THR A 111 -5.32 11.52 14.65
C THR A 111 -5.72 10.42 15.63
N HIS A 112 -4.86 9.42 15.85
CA HIS A 112 -5.18 8.27 16.71
C HIS A 112 -4.54 8.31 18.11
N SER A 113 -3.70 9.30 18.41
CA SER A 113 -3.16 9.55 19.75
C SER A 113 -3.73 10.79 20.44
N THR A 114 -4.31 11.71 19.67
CA THR A 114 -4.87 12.97 20.17
C THR A 114 -6.28 13.20 19.62
N ASN A 115 -7.02 14.15 20.20
CA ASN A 115 -8.32 14.59 19.68
C ASN A 115 -8.24 15.93 18.91
N VAL A 116 -7.04 16.32 18.47
CA VAL A 116 -6.80 17.66 17.86
C VAL A 116 -7.24 17.71 16.39
N LEU A 117 -7.11 16.59 15.67
CA LEU A 117 -7.41 16.52 14.25
C LEU A 117 -8.76 15.84 13.99
N PRO A 118 -9.48 16.23 12.91
CA PRO A 118 -10.67 15.51 12.48
C PRO A 118 -10.34 14.07 12.05
N GLU A 119 -11.19 13.11 12.39
CA GLU A 119 -11.07 11.68 12.03
C GLU A 119 -11.10 11.39 10.51
N ALA A 120 -11.26 12.41 9.66
CA ALA A 120 -11.25 12.29 8.19
C ALA A 120 -9.90 12.68 7.57
N LEU A 121 -9.02 13.31 8.34
CA LEU A 121 -7.77 13.88 7.84
C LEU A 121 -6.72 12.80 7.55
N ASP A 122 -6.71 11.69 8.31
CA ASP A 122 -5.88 10.51 8.04
C ASP A 122 -6.15 9.95 6.63
N ARG A 123 -7.42 9.77 6.27
CA ARG A 123 -7.85 9.30 4.94
C ARG A 123 -7.53 10.32 3.86
N MET A 124 -7.78 11.60 4.10
CA MET A 124 -7.42 12.65 3.14
C MET A 124 -5.92 12.68 2.86
N MET A 125 -5.08 12.57 3.89
CA MET A 125 -3.63 12.62 3.73
C MET A 125 -3.06 11.35 3.10
N LEU A 126 -3.66 10.18 3.36
CA LEU A 126 -3.32 8.96 2.64
C LEU A 126 -3.70 9.06 1.15
N SER A 127 -4.89 9.58 0.82
CA SER A 127 -5.30 9.81 -0.57
C SER A 127 -4.33 10.76 -1.28
N LEU A 128 -3.95 11.86 -0.62
CA LEU A 128 -2.98 12.81 -1.17
C LEU A 128 -1.61 12.16 -1.41
N ALA A 129 -1.14 11.29 -0.50
CA ALA A 129 0.12 10.58 -0.69
C ALA A 129 0.10 9.67 -1.91
N VAL A 130 -0.95 8.86 -2.06
CA VAL A 130 -1.14 7.98 -3.23
C VAL A 130 -1.32 8.80 -4.52
N PHE A 131 -2.01 9.95 -4.45
CA PHE A 131 -2.13 10.85 -5.59
C PHE A 131 -0.78 11.44 -6.01
N MET A 132 0.03 11.90 -5.06
CA MET A 132 1.36 12.46 -5.33
C MET A 132 2.32 11.41 -5.91
N GLU A 133 2.22 10.17 -5.44
CA GLU A 133 2.90 9.03 -6.07
C GLU A 133 2.51 8.89 -7.55
N GLY A 134 1.21 8.82 -7.85
CA GLY A 134 0.72 8.71 -9.23
C GLY A 134 1.12 9.90 -10.09
N PHE A 135 1.07 11.11 -9.55
CA PHE A 135 1.46 12.33 -10.24
C PHE A 135 2.95 12.34 -10.59
N LEU A 136 3.83 11.97 -9.65
CA LEU A 136 5.26 11.88 -9.91
C LEU A 136 5.58 10.76 -10.90
N PHE A 137 4.94 9.59 -10.77
CA PHE A 137 5.10 8.49 -11.72
C PHE A 137 4.60 8.83 -13.14
N TYR A 138 3.55 9.63 -13.27
CA TYR A 138 3.08 10.06 -14.59
C TYR A 138 4.17 10.81 -15.37
N TYR A 139 4.92 11.69 -14.71
CA TYR A 139 6.03 12.39 -15.35
C TYR A 139 7.33 11.57 -15.40
N HIS A 140 7.46 10.55 -14.57
CA HIS A 140 8.57 9.59 -14.63
C HIS A 140 8.61 8.77 -15.93
N ILE A 141 7.45 8.42 -16.48
CA ILE A 141 7.33 7.45 -17.57
C ILE A 141 7.49 8.06 -18.97
N HIS A 142 7.58 9.39 -19.07
CA HIS A 142 7.72 10.06 -20.36
C HIS A 142 9.07 9.71 -21.03
N GLY A 143 9.01 9.31 -22.31
CA GLY A 143 10.20 8.98 -23.10
C GLY A 143 10.75 7.56 -22.89
N ARG A 144 10.00 6.67 -22.22
CA ARG A 144 10.31 5.23 -22.12
C ARG A 144 9.93 4.46 -23.39
N SER A 145 10.46 3.25 -23.53
CA SER A 145 10.07 2.30 -24.60
C SER A 145 8.59 1.91 -24.50
N MET A 146 8.03 1.36 -25.58
CA MET A 146 6.60 1.04 -25.64
C MET A 146 6.15 0.13 -24.49
N LEU A 147 6.90 -0.95 -24.21
CA LEU A 147 6.60 -1.90 -23.15
C LEU A 147 6.75 -1.30 -21.74
N ASP A 148 7.87 -0.62 -21.47
CA ASP A 148 8.14 0.06 -20.18
C ASP A 148 7.06 1.09 -19.87
N PHE A 149 6.69 1.92 -20.86
CA PHE A 149 5.60 2.88 -20.74
C PHE A 149 4.27 2.18 -20.40
N HIS A 150 3.89 1.13 -21.14
CA HIS A 150 2.61 0.45 -20.97
C HIS A 150 2.44 -0.20 -19.59
N VAL A 151 3.47 -0.91 -19.10
CA VAL A 151 3.36 -1.58 -17.80
C VAL A 151 3.21 -0.58 -16.65
N HIS A 152 3.87 0.58 -16.74
CA HIS A 152 3.70 1.66 -15.76
C HIS A 152 2.39 2.42 -15.95
N GLN A 153 1.85 2.54 -17.17
CA GLN A 153 0.52 3.12 -17.39
C GLN A 153 -0.56 2.29 -16.68
N LEU A 154 -0.47 0.95 -16.74
CA LEU A 154 -1.37 0.07 -16.00
C LEU A 154 -1.26 0.27 -14.47
N LEU A 155 -0.03 0.48 -13.97
CA LEU A 155 0.20 0.83 -12.57
C LEU A 155 -0.50 2.16 -12.20
N LEU A 156 -0.37 3.18 -13.03
CA LEU A 156 -1.00 4.49 -12.79
C LEU A 156 -2.52 4.40 -12.68
N ILE A 157 -3.17 3.53 -13.46
CA ILE A 157 -4.61 3.27 -13.33
C ILE A 157 -4.94 2.76 -11.93
N THR A 158 -4.16 1.80 -11.41
CA THR A 158 -4.34 1.29 -10.03
C THR A 158 -4.11 2.40 -9.00
N VAL A 159 -3.04 3.18 -9.15
CA VAL A 159 -2.64 4.23 -8.20
C VAL A 159 -3.71 5.32 -8.12
N PHE A 160 -4.11 5.90 -9.25
CA PHE A 160 -5.15 6.94 -9.27
C PHE A 160 -6.52 6.41 -8.85
N GLY A 161 -6.88 5.18 -9.24
CA GLY A 161 -8.08 4.51 -8.75
C GLY A 161 -8.07 4.34 -7.23
N GLY A 162 -6.92 3.96 -6.67
CA GLY A 162 -6.70 3.84 -5.22
C GLY A 162 -6.81 5.19 -4.51
N ALA A 163 -6.15 6.22 -5.03
CA ALA A 163 -6.20 7.59 -4.49
C ALA A 163 -7.65 8.12 -4.46
N LEU A 164 -8.41 7.90 -5.53
CA LEU A 164 -9.83 8.26 -5.60
C LEU A 164 -10.66 7.47 -4.61
N CYS A 165 -10.47 6.14 -4.51
CA CYS A 165 -11.18 5.31 -3.55
C CYS A 165 -10.95 5.77 -2.11
N ILE A 166 -9.70 6.05 -1.74
CA ILE A 166 -9.36 6.59 -0.40
C ILE A 166 -10.01 7.96 -0.19
N PHE A 167 -10.00 8.81 -1.20
CA PHE A 167 -10.64 10.13 -1.11
C PHE A 167 -12.14 10.01 -0.84
N LEU A 168 -12.82 9.04 -1.44
CA LEU A 168 -14.23 8.78 -1.16
C LEU A 168 -14.47 8.33 0.30
N GLU A 169 -13.52 7.66 0.94
CA GLU A 169 -13.62 7.30 2.37
C GLU A 169 -13.68 8.51 3.31
N VAL A 170 -13.20 9.69 2.87
CA VAL A 170 -13.32 10.96 3.61
C VAL A 170 -14.80 11.32 3.82
N PHE A 171 -15.65 11.05 2.82
CA PHE A 171 -17.08 11.37 2.87
C PHE A 171 -17.93 10.18 3.33
N PHE A 172 -17.51 8.96 3.00
CA PHE A 172 -18.23 7.72 3.29
C PHE A 172 -17.51 6.90 4.36
N HIS A 173 -17.41 7.48 5.55
CA HIS A 173 -16.68 6.88 6.66
C HIS A 173 -17.22 5.48 7.04
N ASN A 174 -16.32 4.53 7.32
CA ASN A 174 -16.61 3.13 7.66
C ASN A 174 -17.40 2.34 6.60
N SER A 175 -17.33 2.74 5.33
CA SER A 175 -17.85 1.92 4.23
C SER A 175 -16.92 0.74 3.97
N ILE A 176 -17.32 -0.45 4.43
CA ILE A 176 -16.57 -1.70 4.17
C ILE A 176 -16.36 -1.96 2.67
N VAL A 177 -17.27 -1.49 1.81
CA VAL A 177 -17.13 -1.63 0.36
C VAL A 177 -15.95 -0.82 -0.15
N LEU A 178 -15.80 0.42 0.29
CA LEU A 178 -14.66 1.26 -0.09
C LEU A 178 -13.36 0.73 0.53
N GLU A 179 -13.40 0.35 1.81
CA GLU A 179 -12.22 -0.23 2.48
C GLU A 179 -11.73 -1.50 1.77
N MET A 180 -12.64 -2.39 1.35
CA MET A 180 -12.31 -3.61 0.60
C MET A 180 -11.85 -3.30 -0.82
N PHE A 181 -12.48 -2.34 -1.51
CA PHE A 181 -12.07 -1.95 -2.85
C PHE A 181 -10.67 -1.33 -2.85
N ARG A 182 -10.41 -0.36 -1.95
CA ARG A 182 -9.08 0.19 -1.70
C ARG A 182 -8.05 -0.90 -1.41
N THR A 183 -8.40 -1.86 -0.57
CA THR A 183 -7.52 -2.97 -0.22
C THR A 183 -7.16 -3.82 -1.45
N SER A 184 -8.14 -4.14 -2.29
CA SER A 184 -7.91 -4.88 -3.53
C SER A 184 -6.97 -4.11 -4.48
N LEU A 185 -7.14 -2.79 -4.60
CA LEU A 185 -6.25 -1.96 -5.42
C LEU A 185 -4.84 -1.91 -4.83
N CYS A 186 -4.68 -1.92 -3.51
CA CYS A 186 -3.37 -1.96 -2.88
C CYS A 186 -2.62 -3.29 -3.12
N ILE A 187 -3.32 -4.42 -3.06
CA ILE A 187 -2.74 -5.74 -3.40
C ILE A 187 -2.38 -5.77 -4.90
N LEU A 188 -3.27 -5.29 -5.77
CA LEU A 188 -2.99 -5.19 -7.20
C LEU A 188 -1.75 -4.34 -7.45
N HIS A 189 -1.67 -3.15 -6.84
CA HIS A 189 -0.53 -2.24 -6.92
C HIS A 189 0.77 -2.98 -6.57
N GLY A 190 0.81 -3.62 -5.39
CA GLY A 190 2.01 -4.32 -4.94
C GLY A 190 2.41 -5.49 -5.84
N SER A 191 1.44 -6.32 -6.23
CA SER A 191 1.68 -7.46 -7.13
C SER A 191 2.14 -7.02 -8.52
N TRP A 192 1.63 -5.88 -9.01
CA TRP A 192 1.96 -5.36 -10.33
C TRP A 192 3.35 -4.73 -10.36
N LEU A 193 3.78 -4.08 -9.28
CA LEU A 193 5.18 -3.64 -9.14
C LEU A 193 6.15 -4.82 -9.24
N TRP A 194 5.84 -5.97 -8.63
CA TRP A 194 6.63 -7.19 -8.85
C TRP A 194 6.64 -7.62 -10.32
N GLN A 195 5.49 -7.61 -10.99
CA GLN A 195 5.40 -7.95 -12.42
C GLN A 195 6.27 -7.01 -13.28
N ILE A 196 6.22 -5.69 -13.04
CA ILE A 196 7.10 -4.71 -13.71
C ILE A 196 8.56 -5.07 -13.48
N GLY A 197 8.93 -5.39 -12.23
CA GLY A 197 10.27 -5.85 -11.89
C GLY A 197 10.74 -7.04 -12.72
N PHE A 198 9.90 -8.08 -12.83
CA PHE A 198 10.23 -9.27 -13.62
C PHE A 198 10.31 -9.02 -15.14
N VAL A 199 9.43 -8.17 -15.67
CA VAL A 199 9.37 -7.89 -17.11
C VAL A 199 10.52 -7.01 -17.56
N LEU A 200 10.80 -5.92 -16.83
CA LEU A 200 11.83 -4.95 -17.22
C LEU A 200 13.22 -5.34 -16.72
N TYR A 201 13.31 -6.10 -15.64
CA TYR A 201 14.57 -6.48 -15.00
C TYR A 201 14.58 -7.96 -14.62
N PRO A 202 14.49 -8.87 -15.61
CA PRO A 202 14.48 -10.32 -15.38
C PRO A 202 15.64 -10.76 -14.46
N PRO A 203 15.35 -11.43 -13.33
CA PRO A 203 16.39 -11.90 -12.44
C PRO A 203 17.20 -13.03 -13.09
N SER A 204 18.47 -13.15 -12.71
CA SER A 204 19.35 -14.26 -13.12
C SER A 204 19.65 -14.34 -14.63
N GLY A 205 19.50 -13.23 -15.36
CA GLY A 205 19.87 -13.15 -16.78
C GLY A 205 18.96 -13.94 -17.72
N SER A 206 17.70 -14.18 -17.33
CA SER A 206 16.72 -14.73 -18.27
C SER A 206 16.49 -13.76 -19.44
N THR A 207 16.05 -14.29 -20.57
CA THR A 207 15.88 -13.55 -21.82
C THR A 207 15.08 -12.26 -21.62
N GLU A 208 15.63 -11.14 -22.08
CA GLU A 208 14.97 -9.84 -22.04
C GLU A 208 13.73 -9.82 -22.94
N TRP A 209 12.69 -9.11 -22.49
CA TRP A 209 11.48 -8.92 -23.27
C TRP A 209 11.72 -7.93 -24.40
N ASN A 210 11.20 -8.24 -25.60
CA ASN A 210 11.22 -7.29 -26.70
C ASN A 210 10.33 -6.08 -26.35
N GLN A 211 10.97 -4.94 -26.17
CA GLN A 211 10.36 -3.69 -25.69
C GLN A 211 9.41 -3.04 -26.70
N GLU A 212 9.48 -3.43 -27.98
CA GLU A 212 8.69 -2.87 -29.08
C GLU A 212 7.68 -3.88 -29.66
N ASP A 213 7.58 -5.09 -29.09
CA ASP A 213 6.63 -6.10 -29.54
C ASP A 213 5.22 -5.85 -28.99
N HIS A 214 4.28 -5.59 -29.89
CA HIS A 214 2.87 -5.40 -29.56
C HIS A 214 2.23 -6.62 -28.88
N ASN A 215 2.68 -7.84 -29.17
CA ASN A 215 2.14 -9.04 -28.51
C ASN A 215 2.43 -9.04 -27.01
N ASN A 216 3.58 -8.50 -26.59
CA ASN A 216 3.93 -8.35 -25.18
C ASN A 216 2.98 -7.36 -24.48
N ILE A 217 2.57 -6.30 -25.16
CA ILE A 217 1.58 -5.33 -24.67
C ILE A 217 0.23 -6.01 -24.42
N MET A 218 -0.26 -6.77 -25.41
CA MET A 218 -1.51 -7.52 -25.29
C MET A 218 -1.44 -8.54 -24.14
N PHE A 219 -0.35 -9.31 -24.07
CA PHE A 219 -0.15 -10.31 -23.03
C PHE A 219 -0.11 -9.70 -21.62
N LEU A 220 0.63 -8.60 -21.43
CA LEU A 220 0.72 -7.96 -20.12
C LEU A 220 -0.58 -7.29 -19.71
N THR A 221 -1.37 -6.79 -20.66
CA THR A 221 -2.73 -6.31 -20.36
C THR A 221 -3.62 -7.43 -19.84
N MET A 222 -3.54 -8.63 -20.44
CA MET A 222 -4.23 -9.81 -19.92
C MET A 222 -3.71 -10.22 -18.53
N CYS A 223 -2.39 -10.22 -18.34
CA CYS A 223 -1.77 -10.54 -17.05
C CYS A 223 -2.24 -9.58 -15.95
N TYR A 224 -2.36 -8.29 -16.23
CA TYR A 224 -2.90 -7.31 -15.28
C TYR A 224 -4.31 -7.69 -14.81
N CYS A 225 -5.18 -8.08 -15.74
CA CYS A 225 -6.52 -8.58 -15.40
C CYS A 225 -6.47 -9.87 -14.57
N TRP A 226 -5.53 -10.78 -14.85
CA TRP A 226 -5.34 -12.00 -14.06
C TRP A 226 -4.85 -11.69 -12.64
N HIS A 227 -3.92 -10.76 -12.48
CA HIS A 227 -3.49 -10.26 -11.16
C HIS A 227 -4.69 -9.72 -10.37
N TYR A 228 -5.58 -8.97 -11.01
CA TYR A 228 -6.76 -8.45 -10.35
C TYR A 228 -7.77 -9.56 -9.99
N ALA A 229 -8.00 -10.54 -10.87
CA ALA A 229 -8.84 -11.69 -10.57
C ALA A 229 -8.30 -12.51 -9.38
N ILE A 230 -6.99 -12.76 -9.33
CA ILE A 230 -6.32 -13.42 -8.20
C ILE A 230 -6.45 -12.57 -6.93
N THR A 231 -6.31 -11.25 -7.05
CA THR A 231 -6.49 -10.33 -5.92
C THR A 231 -7.90 -10.44 -5.34
N LEU A 232 -8.94 -10.45 -6.17
CA LEU A 232 -10.32 -10.65 -5.71
C LEU A 232 -10.52 -12.02 -5.04
N LEU A 233 -9.87 -13.07 -5.54
CA LEU A 233 -9.88 -14.39 -4.90
C LEU A 233 -9.23 -14.34 -3.50
N ILE A 234 -8.07 -13.69 -3.36
CA ILE A 234 -7.40 -13.48 -2.07
C ILE A 234 -8.33 -12.74 -1.10
N MET A 235 -8.98 -11.67 -1.56
CA MET A 235 -9.95 -10.91 -0.75
C MET A 235 -11.11 -11.80 -0.28
N ALA A 236 -11.67 -12.63 -1.16
CA ALA A 236 -12.77 -13.55 -0.83
C ALA A 236 -12.34 -14.63 0.18
N VAL A 237 -11.16 -15.22 -0.02
CA VAL A 237 -10.58 -16.22 0.91
C VAL A 237 -10.36 -15.59 2.28
N ASN A 238 -9.71 -14.42 2.35
CA ASN A 238 -9.43 -13.76 3.62
C ASN A 238 -10.70 -13.34 4.35
N TYR A 239 -11.70 -12.80 3.63
CA TYR A 239 -13.00 -12.50 4.22
C TYR A 239 -13.68 -13.74 4.81
N THR A 240 -13.64 -14.86 4.08
CA THR A 240 -14.22 -16.14 4.53
C THR A 240 -13.51 -16.67 5.76
N LEU A 241 -12.17 -16.70 5.75
CA LEU A 241 -11.36 -17.13 6.88
C LEU A 241 -11.68 -16.28 8.12
N VAL A 242 -11.65 -14.95 7.99
CA VAL A 242 -11.99 -14.04 9.09
C VAL A 242 -13.41 -14.28 9.60
N SER A 243 -14.38 -14.50 8.72
CA SER A 243 -15.76 -14.79 9.09
C SER A 243 -15.90 -16.12 9.86
N CYS A 244 -15.19 -17.16 9.43
CA CYS A 244 -15.15 -18.46 10.09
C CYS A 244 -14.49 -18.37 11.47
N PHE A 245 -13.29 -17.78 11.55
CA PHE A 245 -12.57 -17.57 12.81
C PHE A 245 -13.40 -16.73 13.78
N TYR A 246 -13.94 -15.60 13.33
CA TYR A 246 -14.79 -14.75 14.16
C TYR A 246 -16.06 -15.48 14.62
N GLY A 247 -16.70 -16.24 13.73
CA GLY A 247 -17.88 -17.04 14.06
C GLY A 247 -17.63 -18.07 15.17
N ASN A 248 -16.51 -18.78 15.10
CA ASN A 248 -16.12 -19.77 16.11
C ASN A 248 -15.80 -19.11 17.45
N THR A 249 -14.99 -18.04 17.46
CA THR A 249 -14.64 -17.31 18.69
C THR A 249 -15.86 -16.63 19.32
N TYR A 250 -16.76 -16.08 18.49
CA TYR A 250 -18.02 -15.49 18.95
C TYR A 250 -18.90 -16.53 19.65
N LYS A 251 -19.08 -17.72 19.06
CA LYS A 251 -19.84 -18.82 19.69
C LYS A 251 -19.22 -19.22 21.04
N LEU A 252 -17.89 -19.36 21.10
CA LEU A 252 -17.20 -19.70 22.34
C LEU A 252 -17.40 -18.64 23.42
N SER A 253 -17.36 -17.35 23.06
CA SER A 253 -17.57 -16.24 24.00
C SER A 253 -18.99 -16.19 24.62
N ILE A 254 -20.00 -16.76 23.93
CA ILE A 254 -21.37 -16.88 24.46
C ILE A 254 -21.49 -18.09 25.39
N ILE A 255 -20.88 -19.22 25.02
CA ILE A 255 -21.02 -20.49 25.74
C ILE A 255 -20.23 -20.48 27.05
N THR A 256 -19.05 -19.84 27.07
CA THR A 256 -18.22 -19.71 28.28
C THR A 256 -17.97 -18.23 28.58
N PRO A 257 -18.79 -17.58 29.43
CA PRO A 257 -18.54 -16.21 29.87
C PRO A 257 -17.43 -16.15 30.95
N LEU A 258 -16.33 -16.88 30.75
CA LEU A 258 -15.13 -16.73 31.58
C LEU A 258 -14.33 -15.51 31.09
N PRO A 259 -13.56 -14.84 31.97
CA PRO A 259 -12.82 -13.64 31.60
C PRO A 259 -11.76 -13.99 30.54
N LEU A 260 -11.99 -13.56 29.30
CA LEU A 260 -11.12 -13.78 28.13
C LEU A 260 -9.70 -13.17 28.28
N HIS A 261 -9.42 -12.50 29.40
CA HIS A 261 -8.11 -11.94 29.76
C HIS A 261 -6.99 -13.00 29.83
N LEU A 262 -7.35 -14.29 29.94
CA LEU A 262 -6.41 -15.41 29.95
C LEU A 262 -6.04 -15.94 28.55
N TYR A 263 -6.84 -15.70 27.50
CA TYR A 263 -6.56 -16.24 26.16
C TYR A 263 -5.73 -15.31 25.27
N PHE A 264 -5.78 -13.99 25.48
CA PHE A 264 -5.00 -13.02 24.69
C PHE A 264 -3.63 -12.68 25.29
N LYS A 265 -3.31 -13.16 26.50
CA LYS A 265 -1.98 -12.96 27.11
C LYS A 265 -0.87 -13.79 26.45
N THR A 266 -1.24 -14.75 25.59
CA THR A 266 -0.32 -15.68 24.91
C THR A 266 0.08 -15.25 23.49
N LEU A 267 -0.44 -14.13 22.97
CA LEU A 267 -0.12 -13.61 21.63
C LEU A 267 0.57 -12.23 21.62
N CYS A 268 0.81 -11.65 22.80
CA CYS A 268 1.62 -10.43 22.98
C CYS A 268 2.66 -10.63 24.08
N HIS A 269 3.54 -11.61 23.89
CA HIS A 269 4.86 -11.64 24.49
C HIS A 269 5.90 -11.90 23.41
#